data_AF-A0A511V655-F1
#
_entry.id   AF-A0A511V655-F1
#
_cell.length_a   1.000
_cell.length_b   1.000
_cell.length_c   1.000
_cell.angle_alpha   90.00
_cell.angle_beta   90.00
_cell.angle_gamma   90.00
#
_symmetry.space_group_name_H-M   'P 1'
#
loop_
_entity.id
_entity.type
_entity.pdbx_description
1 polymer ?
#
loop_
_entity_poly.entity_id
_entity_poly.type
_entity_poly.pdbx_seq_one_letter_code
_entity_poly.pdbx_strand_id
1 'polypeptide(L)'
;MDILNEMFQTSNNDLFSLGLDPFEFMIYVFLLQIFQRGEGKFVPSIRKIAATCNMNKNTVERKIKSLEEKNLIKIHKYQNKNRYEILPLEKMAPAKPRGYRVAR
;
A
#
# COMPACT_ATOMS: atom_id res chain seq x y z
N MET A 1 2.16 3.23 -20.74
CA MET A 1 1.84 1.89 -20.27
C MET A 1 1.24 2.04 -18.89
N ASP A 2 -0.07 1.85 -18.78
CA ASP A 2 -0.82 2.07 -17.55
C ASP A 2 -0.41 1.03 -16.50
N ILE A 3 0.20 1.49 -15.42
CA ILE A 3 0.63 0.65 -14.30
C ILE A 3 -0.56 -0.14 -13.75
N LEU A 4 -1.78 0.41 -13.82
CA LEU A 4 -3.00 -0.34 -13.51
C LEU A 4 -3.14 -1.57 -14.41
N ASN A 5 -2.92 -1.45 -15.72
CA ASN A 5 -3.01 -2.56 -16.67
C ASN A 5 -1.94 -3.62 -16.40
N GLU A 6 -0.70 -3.25 -16.09
CA GLU A 6 0.33 -4.21 -15.69
C GLU A 6 0.03 -4.87 -14.34
N MET A 7 -0.54 -4.13 -13.38
CA MET A 7 -0.98 -4.66 -12.09
C MET A 7 -2.18 -5.60 -12.18
N PHE A 8 -3.11 -5.37 -13.13
CA PHE A 8 -4.23 -6.27 -13.42
C PHE A 8 -3.81 -7.49 -14.25
N GLN A 9 -2.75 -7.37 -15.06
CA GLN A 9 -2.22 -8.48 -15.87
C GLN A 9 -1.24 -9.38 -15.09
N THR A 10 -0.58 -8.84 -14.06
CA THR A 10 0.26 -9.65 -13.20
C THR A 10 -0.63 -10.51 -12.31
N SER A 11 -0.62 -11.82 -12.56
CA SER A 11 -1.32 -12.88 -11.80
C SER A 11 -1.00 -12.96 -10.28
N ASN A 12 -0.34 -11.97 -9.70
CA ASN A 12 -0.18 -11.81 -8.26
C ASN A 12 -1.49 -11.32 -7.64
N ASN A 13 -2.41 -12.27 -7.44
CA ASN A 13 -3.65 -12.11 -6.67
C ASN A 13 -3.41 -11.65 -5.22
N ASP A 14 -2.15 -11.60 -4.78
CA ASP A 14 -1.75 -11.19 -3.44
C ASP A 14 -2.23 -9.77 -3.09
N LEU A 15 -2.20 -8.82 -4.03
CA LEU A 15 -2.60 -7.43 -3.75
C LEU A 15 -4.11 -7.30 -3.47
N PHE A 16 -4.94 -8.01 -4.23
CA PHE A 16 -6.39 -8.06 -4.01
C PHE A 16 -6.74 -8.88 -2.77
N SER A 17 -5.87 -9.80 -2.36
CA SER A 17 -6.00 -10.59 -1.13
C SER A 17 -5.65 -9.80 0.14
N LEU A 18 -5.10 -8.58 0.02
CA LEU A 18 -4.76 -7.70 1.17
C LEU A 18 -6.00 -7.10 1.87
N GLY A 19 -7.21 -7.35 1.38
CA GLY A 19 -8.44 -6.82 1.97
C GLY A 19 -8.48 -5.29 1.99
N LEU A 20 -7.89 -4.65 0.98
CA LEU A 20 -7.91 -3.20 0.81
C LEU A 20 -9.26 -2.75 0.25
N ASP A 21 -9.82 -1.69 0.82
CA ASP A 21 -10.93 -1.02 0.15
C ASP A 21 -10.43 -0.20 -1.06
N PRO A 22 -11.32 0.22 -1.98
CA PRO A 22 -10.92 0.90 -3.20
C PRO A 22 -10.08 2.17 -2.98
N PHE A 23 -10.32 2.91 -1.89
CA PHE A 23 -9.57 4.13 -1.61
C PHE A 23 -8.18 3.81 -1.06
N GLU A 24 -8.09 2.82 -0.18
CA GLU A 24 -6.80 2.31 0.33
C GLU A 24 -5.95 1.77 -0.80
N PHE A 25 -6.56 0.98 -1.69
CA PHE A 25 -5.91 0.44 -2.87
C PHE A 25 -5.31 1.56 -3.72
N MET A 26 -6.11 2.57 -4.07
CA MET A 26 -5.67 3.70 -4.89
C MET A 26 -4.47 4.45 -4.28
N ILE A 27 -4.53 4.72 -2.96
CA ILE A 27 -3.43 5.37 -2.24
C ILE A 27 -2.19 4.48 -2.22
N TYR A 28 -2.35 3.19 -1.94
CA TYR A 28 -1.25 2.23 -1.85
C TYR A 28 -0.53 2.07 -3.20
N VAL A 29 -1.29 1.94 -4.29
CA VAL A 29 -0.74 1.92 -5.65
C VAL A 29 0.01 3.21 -5.97
N PHE A 30 -0.58 4.36 -5.67
CA PHE A 30 0.08 5.65 -5.88
C PHE A 30 1.42 5.75 -5.14
N LEU A 31 1.47 5.30 -3.88
CA LEU A 31 2.72 5.26 -3.13
C LEU A 31 3.72 4.34 -3.82
N LEU A 32 3.36 3.09 -4.12
CA LEU A 32 4.23 2.12 -4.82
C LEU A 32 4.86 2.71 -6.10
N GLN A 33 4.07 3.44 -6.90
CA GLN A 33 4.55 4.08 -8.12
C GLN A 33 5.66 5.10 -7.85
N ILE A 34 5.52 5.92 -6.81
CA ILE A 34 6.53 6.92 -6.42
C ILE A 34 7.80 6.23 -5.95
N PHE A 35 7.68 5.16 -5.16
CA PHE A 35 8.84 4.40 -4.69
C PHE A 35 9.61 3.74 -5.84
N GLN A 36 8.92 3.13 -6.80
CA GLN A 36 9.55 2.50 -7.97
C GLN A 36 10.27 3.51 -8.88
N ARG A 37 9.78 4.75 -8.97
CA ARG A 37 10.41 5.81 -9.76
C ARG A 37 11.71 6.35 -9.17
N GLY A 38 12.16 5.82 -8.02
CA GLY A 38 13.43 6.23 -7.43
C GLY A 38 13.40 7.65 -6.87
N GLU A 39 12.22 8.22 -6.63
CA GLU A 39 12.04 9.49 -5.90
C GLU A 39 12.33 9.29 -4.40
N GLY A 40 13.49 8.73 -4.06
CA GLY A 40 13.90 8.28 -2.73
C GLY A 40 14.04 9.39 -1.67
N LYS A 41 13.52 10.59 -1.92
CA LYS A 41 13.57 11.73 -1.00
C LYS A 41 12.28 12.54 -0.94
N PHE A 42 11.34 12.38 -1.88
CA PHE A 42 10.14 13.22 -1.91
C PHE A 42 8.91 12.42 -1.51
N VAL A 43 8.51 12.59 -0.26
CA VAL A 43 7.31 11.97 0.25
C VAL A 43 6.13 12.87 -0.13
N PRO A 44 5.14 12.38 -0.89
CA PRO A 44 4.01 13.19 -1.28
C PRO A 44 3.25 13.66 -0.04
N SER A 45 2.99 14.97 0.04
CA SER A 45 2.13 15.51 1.10
C SER A 45 0.71 14.93 1.01
N ILE A 46 -0.02 14.90 2.12
CA ILE A 46 -1.45 14.53 2.13
C ILE A 46 -2.24 15.32 1.07
N ARG A 47 -1.91 16.59 0.85
CA ARG A 47 -2.54 17.42 -0.20
C ARG A 47 -2.27 16.88 -1.61
N LYS A 48 -1.05 16.42 -1.89
CA LYS A 48 -0.69 15.86 -3.20
C LYS A 48 -1.40 14.52 -3.42
N ILE A 49 -1.42 13.66 -2.40
CA ILE A 49 -2.14 12.37 -2.44
C ILE A 49 -3.63 12.62 -2.70
N ALA A 50 -4.24 13.54 -1.95
CA ALA A 50 -5.64 13.95 -2.12
C ALA A 50 -5.95 14.41 -3.54
N ALA A 51 -5.11 15.29 -4.11
CA ALA A 51 -5.29 15.79 -5.46
C ALA A 51 -5.13 14.69 -6.52
N THR A 52 -4.12 13.82 -6.40
CA THR A 52 -3.86 12.77 -7.38
C THR A 52 -4.86 11.62 -7.30
N CYS A 53 -5.30 11.27 -6.09
CA CYS A 53 -6.28 10.20 -5.88
C CYS A 53 -7.74 10.68 -5.96
N ASN A 54 -7.97 11.97 -6.24
CA ASN A 54 -9.29 12.61 -6.23
C ASN A 54 -10.09 12.35 -4.93
N MET A 55 -9.44 12.57 -3.79
CA MET A 55 -10.01 12.36 -2.46
C MET A 55 -9.90 13.63 -1.62
N ASN A 56 -10.79 13.78 -0.65
CA ASN A 56 -10.60 14.81 0.37
C ASN A 56 -9.45 14.42 1.33
N LYS A 57 -8.84 15.41 1.98
CA LYS A 57 -7.66 15.21 2.84
C LYS A 57 -7.94 14.32 4.05
N ASN A 58 -9.13 14.44 4.65
CA ASN A 58 -9.52 13.66 5.83
C ASN A 58 -9.65 12.17 5.48
N THR A 59 -10.19 11.85 4.31
CA THR A 59 -10.25 10.49 3.77
C THR A 59 -8.84 9.95 3.58
N VAL A 60 -7.96 10.72 2.94
CA VAL A 60 -6.55 10.32 2.75
C VAL A 60 -5.88 10.02 4.08
N GLU A 61 -6.00 10.91 5.08
CA GLU A 61 -5.40 10.71 6.40
C GLU A 61 -5.93 9.43 7.08
N ARG A 62 -7.24 9.20 7.03
CA ARG A 62 -7.83 7.97 7.58
C ARG A 62 -7.34 6.72 6.86
N LYS A 63 -7.30 6.74 5.53
CA LYS A 63 -6.88 5.57 4.74
C LYS A 63 -5.39 5.28 4.88
N ILE A 64 -4.55 6.31 4.96
CA ILE A 64 -3.13 6.15 5.25
C ILE A 64 -2.90 5.51 6.62
N LYS A 65 -3.64 5.93 7.66
CA LYS A 65 -3.58 5.26 8.97
C LYS A 65 -4.04 3.80 8.89
N SER A 66 -5.12 3.53 8.17
CA SER A 66 -5.60 2.16 7.95
C SER A 66 -4.55 1.28 7.25
N LEU A 67 -3.84 1.81 6.25
CA LEU A 67 -2.73 1.11 5.60
C LEU A 67 -1.56 0.82 6.55
N GLU A 68 -1.30 1.72 7.51
CA GLU A 68 -0.31 1.50 8.58
C GLU A 68 -0.78 0.42 9.57
N GLU A 69 -2.05 0.45 9.98
CA GLU A 69 -2.67 -0.57 10.83
C GLU A 69 -2.64 -1.97 10.17
N LYS A 70 -2.76 -2.02 8.84
CA LYS A 70 -2.61 -3.24 8.03
C LYS A 70 -1.15 -3.66 7.80
N ASN A 71 -0.17 -2.96 8.37
CA ASN A 71 1.27 -3.21 8.21
C ASN A 71 1.76 -3.22 6.75
N LEU A 72 1.09 -2.47 5.87
CA LEU A 72 1.50 -2.32 4.47
C LEU A 72 2.46 -1.16 4.28
N ILE A 73 2.32 -0.14 5.12
CA ILE A 73 3.22 1.01 5.17
C ILE A 73 3.57 1.33 6.62
N LYS A 74 4.68 2.04 6.82
CA LYS A 74 5.02 2.68 8.08
C LYS A 74 5.12 4.19 7.88
N ILE A 75 4.54 4.96 8.80
CA ILE A 75 4.53 6.42 8.74
C ILE A 75 5.55 6.98 9.73
N HIS A 76 6.60 7.58 9.21
CA HIS A 76 7.57 8.35 9.98
C HIS A 76 7.18 9.83 9.94
N LYS A 77 6.86 10.43 11.07
CA LYS A 77 6.59 11.86 11.15
C LYS A 77 7.91 12.62 11.24
N TYR A 78 8.16 13.51 10.29
CA TYR A 78 9.33 14.39 10.28
C TYR A 78 8.88 15.85 10.22
N GLN A 79 8.99 16.55 11.35
CA GLN A 79 8.43 17.89 11.52
C GLN A 79 6.92 17.89 11.16
N ASN A 80 6.52 18.70 10.18
CA ASN A 80 5.15 18.80 9.68
C ASN A 80 4.90 17.97 8.41
N LYS A 81 5.75 16.97 8.13
CA LYS A 81 5.66 16.11 6.95
C LYS A 81 5.60 14.64 7.37
N ASN A 82 4.84 13.86 6.61
CA ASN A 82 4.87 12.40 6.72
C ASN A 82 5.94 11.86 5.78
N ARG A 83 6.64 10.82 6.20
CA ARG A 83 7.48 9.95 5.38
C ARG A 83 6.92 8.54 5.42
N TYR A 84 6.60 7.99 4.26
CA TYR A 84 6.11 6.62 4.15
C TYR A 84 7.30 5.68 3.92
N GLU A 85 7.18 4.45 4.40
CA GLU A 85 8.05 3.33 4.10
C GLU A 85 7.15 2.16 3.71
N ILE A 86 7.37 1.55 2.54
CA ILE A 86 6.61 0.37 2.11
C ILE A 86 7.22 -0.85 2.78
N LEU A 87 6.39 -1.62 3.48
CA LEU A 87 6.83 -2.81 4.19
C LEU A 87 6.76 -4.02 3.24
N PRO A 88 7.79 -4.91 3.21
CA PRO A 88 7.72 -6.13 2.43
C PRO A 88 6.56 -7.01 2.87
N LEU A 89 5.77 -7.49 1.91
CA LEU A 89 4.65 -8.41 2.15
C LEU A 89 5.10 -9.74 2.80
N GLU A 90 6.39 -10.05 2.74
CA GLU A 90 7.02 -11.22 3.37
C GLU A 90 6.90 -11.25 4.90
N LYS A 91 6.65 -10.11 5.56
CA LYS A 91 6.50 -10.07 7.03
C LYS A 91 5.13 -10.54 7.53
N MET A 92 4.20 -10.84 6.61
CA MET A 92 2.97 -11.57 6.93
C MET A 92 3.20 -13.07 6.73
N ALA A 93 4.01 -13.70 7.57
CA ALA A 93 3.91 -15.15 7.73
C ALA A 93 2.65 -15.41 8.58
N PRO A 94 1.54 -15.95 8.04
CA PRO A 94 0.65 -16.71 8.91
C PRO A 94 1.49 -17.83 9.49
N ALA A 95 1.40 -18.06 10.81
CA ALA A 95 1.95 -19.24 11.45
C ALA A 95 1.65 -20.45 10.56
N LYS A 96 2.70 -21.10 10.04
CA LYS A 96 2.66 -22.26 9.15
C LYS A 96 1.40 -23.09 9.44
N PRO A 97 0.39 -23.17 8.54
CA PRO A 97 -0.69 -24.10 8.77
C PRO A 97 -0.06 -25.48 8.89
N ARG A 98 -0.25 -26.10 10.06
CA ARG A 98 0.16 -27.49 10.33
C ARG A 98 -0.29 -28.32 9.14
N GLY A 99 0.67 -29.02 8.53
CA GLY A 99 0.53 -29.60 7.20
C GLY A 99 -0.78 -30.35 7.01
N TYR A 100 -1.45 -30.10 5.90
CA TYR A 100 -2.50 -30.99 5.43
C TYR A 100 -1.84 -32.31 5.04
N ARG A 101 -2.05 -33.34 5.88
CA ARG A 101 -1.87 -34.73 5.45
C ARG A 101 -2.93 -34.98 4.39
N VAL A 102 -2.51 -35.15 3.14
CA VAL A 102 -3.37 -35.71 2.10
C VAL A 102 -3.67 -37.15 2.53
N ALA A 103 -4.93 -37.42 2.89
CA ALA A 103 -5.38 -38.79 3.09
C ALA A 103 -5.32 -39.50 1.73
N ARG A 104 -4.64 -40.65 1.71
CA ARG A 104 -4.64 -41.60 0.59
C ARG A 104 -5.90 -42.44 0.63
#